data_AF-A0A8S3Z2H4-F1
#
_entry.id   AF-A0A8S3Z2H4-F1
#
_cell.length_a   1.000
_cell.length_b   1.000
_cell.length_c   1.000
_cell.angle_alpha   90.00
_cell.angle_beta   90.00
_cell.angle_gamma   90.00
#
_symmetry.space_group_name_H-M   'P 1'
#
loop_
_entity.id
_entity.type
_entity.pdbx_description
1 polymer ?
#
loop_
_entity_poly.entity_id
_entity_poly.type
_entity_poly.pdbx_seq_one_letter_code
_entity_poly.pdbx_strand_id
1 'polypeptide(L)'
;MTFFKQIFFYNFKQKVSIPCYCCIVNMLNDLYTCFDSIIQHFDVYKVETIGDAYMVASGLPIRNGSAHVTEIASMALTLVEVIKSFKIRHRPHEVLKLRIGIHSGPCVAGVVGLTMPRYTLFGDTINTASRIETHGQALRIHCSSQTKKLLDSVGGFRLEERGYINMK
;
A
#
# COMPACT_ATOMS: atom_id res chain seq x y z
N MET A 1 9.21 11.42 18.90
CA MET A 1 8.35 10.27 18.58
C MET A 1 7.29 10.71 17.57
N THR A 2 7.45 10.34 16.29
CA THR A 2 6.47 10.68 15.25
C THR A 2 5.45 9.55 15.16
N PHE A 3 4.24 9.78 15.69
CA PHE A 3 3.15 8.81 15.68
C PHE A 3 2.46 8.84 14.33
N PHE A 4 2.66 7.76 13.59
CA PHE A 4 2.15 7.54 12.25
C PHE A 4 0.66 7.21 12.20
N LYS A 5 0.00 7.23 11.02
CA LYS A 5 -1.42 6.87 10.89
C LYS A 5 -1.87 6.35 9.51
N GLN A 6 -1.03 5.87 8.59
CA GLN A 6 -1.58 5.17 7.42
C GLN A 6 -0.63 4.25 6.66
N ILE A 7 -0.77 2.93 6.79
CA ILE A 7 0.08 2.01 6.03
C ILE A 7 -0.67 1.45 4.85
N PHE A 8 -0.07 1.55 3.68
CA PHE A 8 -0.48 0.93 2.44
C PHE A 8 0.32 -0.34 2.25
N PHE A 9 -0.33 -1.49 2.10
CA PHE A 9 0.30 -2.74 1.70
C PHE A 9 -0.45 -3.30 0.49
N TYR A 10 0.30 -3.76 -0.52
CA TYR A 10 -0.24 -4.68 -1.52
C TYR A 10 0.69 -5.85 -1.75
N ASN A 11 0.11 -6.99 -2.13
CA ASN A 11 0.84 -8.19 -2.45
C ASN A 11 0.35 -8.74 -3.80
N PHE A 12 1.28 -9.31 -4.55
CA PHE A 12 1.04 -9.69 -5.93
C PHE A 12 1.05 -11.21 -6.07
N LYS A 13 -0.14 -11.84 -5.97
CA LYS A 13 -0.26 -13.30 -6.19
C LYS A 13 -0.32 -13.63 -7.67
N GLN A 14 0.85 -13.72 -8.31
CA GLN A 14 0.99 -14.36 -9.63
C GLN A 14 1.38 -15.83 -9.47
N LYS A 15 0.44 -16.74 -9.74
CA LYS A 15 0.79 -18.12 -10.08
C LYS A 15 1.17 -18.14 -11.55
N VAL A 16 2.45 -18.00 -11.87
CA VAL A 16 2.90 -18.00 -13.26
C VAL A 16 4.11 -18.90 -13.44
N SER A 17 3.97 -19.90 -14.32
CA SER A 17 5.13 -20.52 -14.98
C SER A 17 5.66 -19.51 -15.99
N ILE A 18 6.66 -18.73 -15.58
CA ILE A 18 7.36 -17.78 -16.46
C ILE A 18 8.63 -18.49 -16.95
N PRO A 19 8.90 -18.53 -18.27
CA PRO A 19 10.02 -19.31 -18.81
C PRO A 19 11.41 -18.71 -18.51
N CYS A 20 11.51 -17.44 -18.12
CA CYS A 20 12.78 -16.76 -17.78
C CYS A 20 12.63 -15.80 -16.60
N TYR A 21 13.56 -15.87 -15.64
CA TYR A 21 13.67 -14.92 -14.52
C TYR A 21 13.81 -13.46 -14.98
N CYS A 22 14.46 -13.23 -16.12
CA CYS A 22 14.60 -11.91 -16.75
C CYS A 22 13.25 -11.23 -17.05
N CYS A 23 12.27 -12.01 -17.52
CA CYS A 23 10.93 -11.51 -17.83
C CYS A 23 10.18 -11.11 -16.55
N ILE A 24 10.42 -11.83 -15.45
CA ILE A 24 9.85 -11.52 -14.13
C ILE A 24 10.40 -10.20 -13.62
N VAL A 25 11.73 -10.04 -13.64
CA VAL A 25 12.40 -8.84 -13.16
C VAL A 25 11.97 -7.61 -13.96
N ASN A 26 11.92 -7.71 -15.29
CA ASN A 26 11.48 -6.60 -16.14
C ASN A 26 10.01 -6.21 -15.88
N MET A 27 9.12 -7.20 -15.72
CA MET A 27 7.72 -6.94 -15.39
C MET A 27 7.57 -6.24 -14.03
N LEU A 28 8.28 -6.71 -13.01
CA LEU A 28 8.27 -6.09 -11.68
C LEU A 28 8.84 -4.68 -11.73
N ASN A 29 9.92 -4.47 -12.49
CA ASN A 29 10.53 -3.16 -12.64
C ASN A 29 9.59 -2.16 -13.32
N ASP A 30 8.90 -2.56 -14.40
CA ASP A 30 7.89 -1.72 -15.06
C ASP A 30 6.77 -1.34 -14.10
N LEU A 31 6.29 -2.32 -13.33
CA LEU A 31 5.22 -2.14 -12.38
C LEU A 31 5.63 -1.16 -11.26
N TYR A 32 6.80 -1.37 -10.65
CA TYR A 32 7.31 -0.48 -9.61
C TYR A 32 7.63 0.91 -10.15
N THR A 33 8.12 1.04 -11.38
CA THR A 33 8.36 2.35 -12.01
C THR A 33 7.05 3.11 -12.22
N CYS A 34 6.00 2.41 -12.65
CA CYS A 34 4.66 2.97 -12.80
C CYS A 34 4.09 3.44 -11.46
N PHE A 35 4.21 2.61 -10.42
CA PHE A 35 3.76 2.99 -9.09
C PHE A 35 4.59 4.13 -8.49
N ASP A 36 5.91 4.10 -8.65
CA ASP A 36 6.81 5.16 -8.22
C ASP A 36 6.44 6.51 -8.86
N SER A 37 6.00 6.51 -10.12
CA SER A 37 5.51 7.71 -10.81
C SER A 37 4.18 8.22 -10.23
N ILE A 38 3.28 7.32 -9.83
CA ILE A 38 1.98 7.70 -9.24
C ILE A 38 2.17 8.28 -7.84
N ILE A 39 2.98 7.63 -6.99
CA ILE A 39 3.18 8.08 -5.61
C ILE A 39 3.85 9.44 -5.52
N GLN A 40 4.63 9.85 -6.53
CA GLN A 40 5.26 11.18 -6.59
C GLN A 40 4.25 12.33 -6.66
N HIS A 41 3.00 12.05 -7.05
CA HIS A 41 1.93 13.06 -7.10
C HIS A 41 1.19 13.24 -5.76
N PHE A 42 1.48 12.42 -4.75
CA PHE A 42 0.81 12.44 -3.45
C PHE A 42 1.80 12.73 -2.32
N ASP A 43 1.32 13.27 -1.20
CA ASP A 43 2.16 13.50 0.00
C ASP A 43 2.36 12.20 0.77
N VAL A 44 3.20 11.33 0.22
CA VAL A 44 3.45 9.98 0.73
C VAL A 44 4.94 9.63 0.70
N TYR A 45 5.35 8.84 1.68
CA TYR A 45 6.70 8.33 1.86
C TYR A 45 6.75 6.83 1.58
N LYS A 46 7.60 6.43 0.64
CA LYS A 46 7.87 5.02 0.32
C LYS A 46 8.74 4.39 1.41
N VAL A 47 8.25 3.32 2.02
CA VAL A 47 8.98 2.56 3.04
C VAL A 47 9.63 1.34 2.38
N GLU A 48 10.65 0.77 3.04
CA GLU A 48 11.31 -0.44 2.56
C GLU A 48 10.31 -1.55 2.21
N THR A 49 10.51 -2.14 1.03
CA THR A 49 9.71 -3.25 0.51
C THR A 49 10.07 -4.55 1.22
N ILE A 50 9.07 -5.34 1.62
CA ILE A 50 9.27 -6.68 2.18
C ILE A 50 8.80 -7.70 1.13
N GLY A 51 9.75 -8.32 0.42
CA GLY A 51 9.43 -9.30 -0.63
C GLY A 51 8.70 -8.68 -1.81
N ASP A 52 7.50 -9.16 -2.11
CA ASP A 52 6.60 -8.62 -3.15
C ASP A 52 5.63 -7.56 -2.61
N ALA A 53 5.79 -7.16 -1.34
CA ALA A 53 4.96 -6.16 -0.71
C ALA A 53 5.56 -4.77 -0.82
N TYR A 54 4.76 -3.84 -1.33
CA TYR A 54 5.12 -2.44 -1.45
C TYR A 54 4.44 -1.64 -0.34
N MET A 55 5.23 -0.98 0.48
CA MET A 55 4.75 -0.24 1.64
C MET A 55 4.89 1.27 1.46
N VAL A 56 3.79 1.99 1.68
CA VAL A 56 3.75 3.45 1.60
C VAL A 56 3.09 4.02 2.85
N ALA A 57 3.56 5.19 3.24
CA ALA A 57 3.22 5.83 4.48
C ALA A 57 2.98 7.34 4.31
N SER A 58 1.89 7.93 4.82
CA SER A 58 1.68 9.40 4.79
C SER A 58 1.66 10.05 6.18
N GLY A 59 2.15 11.29 6.27
CA GLY A 59 2.42 11.99 7.53
C GLY A 59 3.83 11.73 8.09
N LEU A 60 4.76 11.29 7.24
CA LEU A 60 6.18 11.14 7.52
C LEU A 60 7.03 11.75 6.39
N PRO A 61 8.21 12.29 6.71
CA PRO A 61 8.72 12.56 8.07
C PRO A 61 7.97 13.73 8.74
N ILE A 62 7.30 14.55 7.95
CA ILE A 62 6.53 15.72 8.38
C ILE A 62 5.07 15.30 8.59
N ARG A 63 4.49 15.71 9.71
CA ARG A 63 3.08 15.42 10.01
C ARG A 63 2.17 16.34 9.18
N ASN A 64 1.17 15.76 8.53
CA ASN A 64 0.22 16.46 7.66
C ASN A 64 -1.22 16.48 8.23
N GLY A 65 -1.38 16.39 9.54
CA GLY A 65 -2.69 16.50 10.20
C GLY A 65 -3.64 15.37 9.82
N SER A 66 -4.83 15.68 9.28
CA SER A 66 -5.81 14.70 8.76
C SER A 66 -5.62 14.36 7.27
N ALA A 67 -4.75 15.09 6.55
CA ALA A 67 -4.56 14.91 5.11
C ALA A 67 -3.94 13.55 4.76
N HIS A 68 -3.14 12.94 5.64
CA HIS A 68 -2.58 11.59 5.40
C HIS A 68 -3.61 10.55 4.95
N VAL A 69 -4.84 10.62 5.48
CA VAL A 69 -5.87 9.65 5.15
C VAL A 69 -6.40 9.87 3.74
N THR A 70 -6.60 11.13 3.34
CA THR A 70 -7.07 11.47 1.99
C THR A 70 -6.02 11.18 0.93
N GLU A 71 -4.76 11.50 1.20
CA GLU A 71 -3.64 11.23 0.29
C GLU A 71 -3.54 9.74 -0.02
N ILE A 72 -3.51 8.90 1.02
CA ILE A 72 -3.38 7.45 0.83
C ILE A 72 -4.63 6.84 0.21
N ALA A 73 -5.83 7.29 0.58
CA ALA A 73 -7.06 6.77 -0.02
C ALA A 73 -7.17 7.14 -1.50
N SER A 74 -6.80 8.37 -1.87
CA SER A 74 -6.80 8.84 -3.26
C SER A 74 -5.73 8.14 -4.09
N MET A 75 -4.54 7.96 -3.53
CA MET A 75 -3.46 7.17 -4.12
C MET A 75 -3.90 5.73 -4.35
N ALA A 76 -4.53 5.09 -3.35
CA ALA A 76 -5.01 3.71 -3.45
C ALA A 76 -6.04 3.54 -4.57
N LEU A 77 -7.00 4.47 -4.71
CA LEU A 77 -7.98 4.48 -5.80
C LEU A 77 -7.28 4.61 -7.16
N THR A 78 -6.35 5.55 -7.29
CA THR A 78 -5.58 5.80 -8.52
C THR A 78 -4.79 4.56 -8.93
N LEU A 79 -4.14 3.89 -7.97
CA LEU A 79 -3.38 2.65 -8.22
C LEU A 79 -4.27 1.51 -8.73
N VAL A 80 -5.49 1.37 -8.18
CA VAL A 80 -6.45 0.35 -8.65
C VAL A 80 -6.99 0.67 -10.05
N GLU A 81 -7.11 1.94 -10.43
CA GLU A 81 -7.49 2.31 -11.78
C GLU A 81 -6.36 2.03 -12.78
N VAL A 82 -5.13 2.44 -12.45
CA VAL A 82 -3.97 2.23 -13.34
C VAL A 82 -3.68 0.75 -13.54
N ILE A 83 -3.77 -0.08 -12.49
CA ILE A 83 -3.47 -1.51 -12.61
C ILE A 83 -4.42 -2.26 -13.54
N LYS A 84 -5.67 -1.79 -13.70
CA LYS A 84 -6.63 -2.35 -14.67
C LYS A 84 -6.19 -2.10 -16.11
N SER A 85 -5.51 -0.98 -16.37
CA SER A 85 -4.98 -0.61 -17.68
C SER A 85 -3.58 -1.15 -17.97
N PHE A 86 -2.85 -1.57 -16.92
CA PHE A 86 -1.49 -2.08 -17.03
C PHE A 86 -1.46 -3.43 -17.75
N LYS A 87 -0.78 -3.48 -18.90
CA LYS A 87 -0.60 -4.70 -19.69
C LYS A 87 0.78 -5.29 -19.47
N ILE A 88 0.82 -6.58 -19.16
CA ILE A 88 2.07 -7.33 -19.05
C ILE A 88 2.60 -7.59 -20.46
N ARG A 89 3.81 -7.10 -20.76
CA ARG A 89 4.44 -7.26 -22.09
C ARG A 89 4.45 -8.71 -22.59
N HIS A 90 4.69 -9.67 -21.69
CA HIS A 90 4.74 -11.10 -22.03
C HIS A 90 3.37 -11.81 -21.99
N ARG A 91 2.33 -11.18 -21.41
CA ARG A 91 0.95 -11.73 -21.33
C ARG A 91 -0.08 -10.59 -21.36
N PRO A 92 -0.39 -10.03 -22.53
CA PRO A 92 -1.27 -8.87 -22.65
C PRO A 92 -2.73 -9.11 -22.23
N HIS A 93 -3.13 -10.38 -22.07
CA HIS A 93 -4.48 -10.79 -21.66
C HIS A 93 -4.63 -11.05 -20.15
N GLU A 94 -3.52 -11.06 -19.39
CA GLU A 94 -3.57 -11.23 -17.95
C GLU A 94 -3.59 -9.89 -17.24
N VAL A 95 -4.56 -9.74 -16.33
CA VAL A 95 -4.68 -8.56 -15.47
C VAL A 95 -4.03 -8.84 -14.12
N LEU A 96 -3.14 -7.94 -13.71
CA LEU A 96 -2.52 -7.96 -12.40
C LEU A 96 -3.60 -7.73 -11.32
N LYS A 97 -3.73 -8.67 -10.38
CA LYS A 97 -4.68 -8.55 -9.26
C LYS A 97 -3.98 -7.95 -8.05
N LEU A 98 -4.27 -6.68 -7.78
CA LEU A 98 -3.78 -5.96 -6.61
C LEU A 98 -4.71 -6.20 -5.41
N ARG A 99 -4.17 -6.41 -4.22
CA ARG A 99 -4.94 -6.32 -2.97
C ARG A 99 -4.39 -5.16 -2.18
N ILE A 100 -5.24 -4.26 -1.68
CA ILE A 100 -4.77 -3.11 -0.90
C ILE A 100 -5.35 -3.20 0.50
N GLY A 101 -4.49 -3.12 1.52
CA GLY A 101 -4.88 -2.89 2.90
C GLY A 101 -4.44 -1.52 3.37
N ILE A 102 -5.35 -0.78 4.01
CA ILE A 102 -5.08 0.53 4.59
C ILE A 102 -5.46 0.56 6.07
N HIS A 103 -4.55 1.02 6.92
CA HIS A 103 -4.81 1.11 8.36
C HIS A 103 -4.19 2.33 9.01
N SER A 104 -4.97 2.98 9.88
CA SER A 104 -4.56 4.15 10.62
C SER A 104 -4.34 3.88 12.10
N GLY A 105 -3.10 4.03 12.55
CA GLY A 105 -2.73 3.86 13.95
C GLY A 105 -1.30 4.31 14.22
N PRO A 106 -0.94 4.55 15.49
CA PRO A 106 0.37 5.01 15.90
C PRO A 106 1.48 4.04 15.47
N CYS A 107 2.56 4.54 14.92
CA CYS A 107 3.81 3.78 14.74
C CYS A 107 5.01 4.66 15.09
N VAL A 108 6.15 4.03 15.31
CA VAL A 108 7.44 4.68 15.56
C VAL A 108 8.25 4.60 14.28
N ALA A 109 8.95 5.67 13.93
CA ALA A 109 9.88 5.71 12.81
C ALA A 109 11.28 6.06 13.32
N GLY A 110 12.31 5.40 12.78
CA GLY A 110 13.69 5.63 13.15
C GLY A 110 14.65 5.21 12.06
N VAL A 111 15.88 5.74 12.10
CA VAL A 111 16.96 5.31 11.21
C VAL A 111 17.72 4.17 11.89
N VAL A 112 17.82 3.03 11.21
CA VAL A 112 18.51 1.84 11.70
C VAL A 112 19.72 1.53 10.82
N GLY A 113 20.83 1.16 11.44
CA GLY A 113 22.08 0.80 10.76
C GLY A 113 23.10 1.93 10.74
N LEU A 114 24.36 1.61 11.04
CA LEU A 114 25.47 2.55 11.03
C LEU A 114 26.14 2.66 9.65
N THR A 115 26.30 1.53 8.95
CA THR A 115 26.96 1.47 7.63
C THR A 115 25.98 1.70 6.47
N MET A 116 24.74 1.25 6.62
CA MET A 116 23.65 1.46 5.65
C MET A 116 22.40 1.93 6.40
N PRO A 117 22.27 3.25 6.65
CA PRO A 117 21.15 3.79 7.40
C PRO A 117 19.85 3.62 6.61
N ARG A 118 18.85 3.00 7.23
CA ARG A 118 17.54 2.74 6.65
C ARG A 118 16.47 3.36 7.51
N TYR A 119 15.54 4.08 6.89
CA TYR A 119 14.38 4.63 7.59
C TYR A 119 13.34 3.53 7.77
N THR A 120 13.26 2.99 8.98
CA THR A 120 12.43 1.83 9.30
C THR A 120 11.27 2.26 10.19
N LEU A 121 10.09 1.70 9.91
CA LEU A 121 8.90 1.85 10.74
C LEU A 121 8.75 0.64 11.67
N PHE A 122 8.31 0.90 12.89
CA PHE A 122 8.01 -0.09 13.92
C PHE A 122 6.64 0.16 14.54
N GLY A 123 5.96 -0.91 14.94
CA GLY A 123 4.71 -0.86 15.70
C GLY A 123 3.60 -1.74 15.14
N ASP A 124 2.59 -1.99 15.97
CA ASP A 124 1.48 -2.89 15.66
C ASP A 124 0.62 -2.43 14.49
N THR A 125 0.66 -1.13 14.17
CA THR A 125 0.01 -0.56 12.99
C THR A 125 0.46 -1.25 11.71
N ILE A 126 1.75 -1.61 11.59
CA ILE A 126 2.32 -2.30 10.42
C ILE A 126 1.75 -3.71 10.30
N ASN A 127 1.77 -4.43 11.40
CA ASN A 127 1.23 -5.78 11.47
C ASN A 127 -0.28 -5.78 11.18
N THR A 128 -1.02 -4.80 11.70
CA THR A 128 -2.47 -4.67 11.49
C THR A 128 -2.79 -4.32 10.03
N ALA A 129 -2.03 -3.41 9.41
CA ALA A 129 -2.19 -3.08 8.00
C ALA A 129 -1.93 -4.27 7.09
N SER A 130 -0.85 -5.02 7.35
CA SER A 130 -0.53 -6.26 6.64
C SER A 130 -1.67 -7.28 6.77
N ARG A 131 -2.24 -7.45 7.96
CA ARG A 131 -3.40 -8.33 8.17
C ARG A 131 -4.63 -7.87 7.38
N ILE A 132 -4.90 -6.57 7.32
CA ILE A 132 -6.03 -6.02 6.54
C ILE A 132 -5.85 -6.28 5.05
N GLU A 133 -4.63 -6.15 4.52
CA GLU A 133 -4.30 -6.51 3.13
C GLU A 133 -4.52 -8.00 2.88
N THR A 134 -4.02 -8.86 3.78
CA THR A 134 -4.06 -10.32 3.59
C THR A 134 -5.49 -10.86 3.55
N HIS A 135 -6.41 -10.25 4.31
CA HIS A 135 -7.84 -10.58 4.27
C HIS A 135 -8.61 -9.81 3.16
N GLY A 136 -7.92 -8.95 2.41
CA GLY A 136 -8.43 -8.17 1.30
C GLY A 136 -8.85 -9.03 0.11
N GLN A 137 -9.87 -8.54 -0.62
CA GLN A 137 -10.24 -9.12 -1.92
C GLN A 137 -9.38 -8.54 -3.04
N ALA A 138 -9.16 -9.33 -4.09
CA ALA A 138 -8.48 -8.85 -5.28
C ALA A 138 -9.21 -7.68 -5.92
N LEU A 139 -8.45 -6.69 -6.40
CA LEU A 139 -8.89 -5.42 -6.98
C LEU A 139 -9.80 -4.59 -6.07
N ARG A 140 -9.72 -4.81 -4.75
CA ARG A 140 -10.44 -4.02 -3.74
C ARG A 140 -9.49 -3.43 -2.72
N ILE A 141 -9.91 -2.28 -2.21
CA ILE A 141 -9.25 -1.55 -1.14
C ILE A 141 -9.96 -1.90 0.16
N HIS A 142 -9.19 -2.33 1.13
CA HIS A 142 -9.65 -2.66 2.47
C HIS A 142 -9.15 -1.62 3.45
N CYS A 143 -10.01 -1.18 4.37
CA CYS A 143 -9.61 -0.26 5.42
C CYS A 143 -10.00 -0.76 6.81
N SER A 144 -9.26 -0.33 7.83
CA SER A 144 -9.65 -0.56 9.22
C SER A 144 -10.82 0.35 9.63
N SER A 145 -11.50 -0.03 10.71
CA SER A 145 -12.53 0.83 11.32
C SER A 145 -11.99 2.20 11.75
N GLN A 146 -10.72 2.29 12.15
CA GLN A 146 -10.08 3.56 12.50
C GLN A 146 -9.88 4.45 11.27
N THR A 147 -9.39 3.88 10.16
CA THR A 147 -9.28 4.61 8.88
C THR A 147 -10.64 5.06 8.38
N LYS A 148 -11.66 4.20 8.49
CA LYS A 148 -13.04 4.51 8.12
C LYS A 148 -13.57 5.74 8.87
N LYS A 149 -13.38 5.82 10.19
CA LYS A 149 -13.77 7.00 10.99
C LYS A 149 -13.08 8.29 10.52
N LEU A 150 -11.80 8.20 10.12
CA LEU A 150 -11.07 9.35 9.62
C LEU A 150 -11.56 9.76 8.22
N LEU A 151 -11.82 8.79 7.34
CA LEU A 151 -12.40 9.05 6.01
C LEU A 151 -13.80 9.67 6.12
N ASP A 152 -14.64 9.18 7.03
CA ASP A 152 -15.97 9.76 7.29
C ASP A 152 -15.86 11.21 7.76
N SER A 153 -14.82 11.54 8.55
CA SER A 153 -14.61 12.92 9.04
C SER A 153 -14.15 13.90 7.96
N VAL A 154 -13.42 13.42 6.95
CA VAL A 154 -12.98 14.27 5.83
C VAL A 154 -14.05 14.35 4.74
N GLY A 155 -14.81 13.28 4.53
CA GLY A 155 -15.82 13.19 3.47
C GLY A 155 -15.24 12.87 2.09
N GLY A 156 -16.10 12.71 1.09
CA GLY A 156 -15.72 12.48 -0.31
C GLY A 156 -15.43 11.02 -0.70
N PHE A 157 -15.41 10.09 0.27
CA PHE A 157 -15.19 8.66 0.02
C PHE A 157 -16.44 7.84 0.29
N ARG A 158 -16.77 6.91 -0.60
CA ARG A 158 -17.83 5.93 -0.39
C ARG A 158 -17.23 4.62 0.08
N LEU A 159 -17.61 4.22 1.29
CA LEU A 159 -17.20 2.95 1.90
C LEU A 159 -18.39 2.01 2.03
N GLU A 160 -18.14 0.71 1.85
CA GLU A 160 -19.12 -0.34 2.05
C GLU A 160 -18.63 -1.29 3.15
N GLU A 161 -19.50 -1.63 4.08
CA GLU A 161 -19.16 -2.50 5.19
C GLU A 161 -19.09 -3.96 4.71
N ARG A 162 -17.97 -4.63 4.98
CA ARG A 162 -17.75 -6.04 4.62
C ARG A 162 -18.25 -7.02 5.69
N GLY A 163 -18.52 -6.53 6.90
CA GLY A 163 -18.82 -7.34 8.09
C GLY A 163 -17.58 -7.68 8.93
N TYR A 164 -17.78 -8.48 9.98
CA TYR A 164 -16.71 -8.82 10.93
C TYR A 164 -15.75 -9.86 10.36
N ILE A 165 -14.45 -9.56 10.40
CA ILE A 165 -13.37 -10.47 10.02
C ILE A 165 -12.55 -10.74 11.27
N ASN A 166 -12.39 -12.03 11.61
CA ASN A 166 -11.59 -12.43 12.76
C ASN A 166 -10.10 -12.34 12.40
N MET A 167 -9.38 -11.41 13.05
CA MET A 167 -7.93 -11.24 12.91
C MET A 167 -7.25 -11.82 14.16
N LYS A 168 -6.42 -12.88 13.99
CA LYS A 168 -5.69 -13.56 15.07
C LYS A 168 -4.42 -12.85 15.49
#